data_AF-A0AAN7II86-F1
#
_entry.id   AF-A0AAN7II86-F1
#
_cell.length_a   1.000
_cell.length_b   1.000
_cell.length_c   1.000
_cell.angle_alpha   90.00
_cell.angle_beta   90.00
_cell.angle_gamma   90.00
#
_symmetry.space_group_name_H-M   'P 1'
#
loop_
_entity.id
_entity.type
_entity.pdbx_description
1 polymer ?
#
loop_
_entity_poly.entity_id
_entity_poly.type
_entity_poly.pdbx_seq_one_letter_code
_entity_poly.pdbx_strand_id
1 'polypeptide(L)'
;MEHVIGGKFKLGRKIGSGSFGELYLGVNVQSGEEVAVKLEPGKTKHPQLHYESKLYMLLQGGTGIPHLKWFGVEGEYNVMVIDLLGPSLEDLFNYCNRKFTLKTVLMLADQLINRVEYMHSRGFLHRDIKPDNFLMGLGRKANQVYAIDFGLAKKYRDLQTHKHIPYRENKNLTGTARYASVNTHLGIEQSRRDDLESLGYVLMYFLRGSLPWQGLKAGTKKQKYDKISEKKMSTAIEVLCKSYPSEFVSYFHYCRSLRFEDKPDYSYLKRLFRDLFIREGYQFDYVFDWTILKYPQIGGSSRGRQSNGKACLNAGPSGERGEKISVGKEIRDKFSGAVEVFSRRGPSPHHSKHRAHEDLSTSKEVHLDSGHNSSRYGSTSRKAVISSGKGSSGEHSEARAGRLVPSSGRPSTTQRIQSGYEPKSSHTRAHTSRGTRDDPLRSFELLSIRK
;
A
#
# COMPACT_ATOMS: atom_id res chain seq x y z
N MET A 1 22.32 3.04 -27.08
CA MET A 1 21.50 4.26 -26.85
C MET A 1 21.03 4.25 -25.41
N GLU A 2 20.79 5.41 -24.80
CA GLU A 2 20.15 5.48 -23.49
C GLU A 2 18.64 5.24 -23.65
N HIS A 3 18.03 4.44 -22.78
CA HIS A 3 16.60 4.12 -22.88
C HIS A 3 15.78 5.24 -22.23
N VAL A 4 15.02 5.98 -23.04
CA VAL A 4 14.24 7.16 -22.60
C VAL A 4 12.74 6.90 -22.77
N ILE A 5 12.09 6.60 -21.65
CA ILE A 5 10.66 6.34 -21.54
C ILE A 5 9.85 7.60 -21.88
N GLY A 6 8.82 7.46 -22.71
CA GLY A 6 7.88 8.52 -23.10
C GLY A 6 8.54 9.72 -23.79
N GLY A 7 9.76 9.55 -24.32
CA GLY A 7 10.61 10.63 -24.82
C GLY A 7 11.04 11.66 -23.77
N LYS A 8 10.86 11.37 -22.47
CA LYS A 8 11.02 12.34 -21.37
C LYS A 8 11.77 11.82 -20.14
N PHE A 9 11.76 10.52 -19.87
CA PHE A 9 12.30 9.94 -18.64
C PHE A 9 13.39 8.92 -18.94
N LYS A 10 14.66 9.31 -18.75
CA LYS A 10 15.80 8.40 -18.88
C LYS A 10 15.72 7.32 -17.81
N LEU A 11 15.70 6.05 -18.22
CA LEU A 11 15.71 4.92 -17.30
C LEU A 11 17.11 4.75 -16.70
N GLY A 12 17.18 4.61 -15.37
CA GLY A 12 18.40 4.42 -14.61
C GLY A 12 18.50 3.03 -13.98
N ARG A 13 19.10 2.96 -12.79
CA ARG A 13 19.29 1.69 -12.06
C ARG A 13 17.96 1.12 -11.55
N LYS A 14 17.86 -0.21 -11.50
CA LYS A 14 16.79 -0.92 -10.79
C LYS A 14 16.88 -0.61 -9.30
N ILE A 15 15.76 -0.23 -8.69
CA ILE A 15 15.65 0.07 -7.25
C ILE A 15 14.76 -0.93 -6.49
N GLY A 16 13.98 -1.75 -7.21
CA GLY A 16 13.20 -2.82 -6.58
C GLY A 16 12.44 -3.70 -7.56
N SER A 17 11.54 -4.51 -7.00
CA SER A 17 10.60 -5.37 -7.71
C SER A 17 9.34 -5.51 -6.88
N GLY A 18 8.18 -5.23 -7.48
CA GLY A 18 6.88 -5.46 -6.87
C GLY A 18 6.29 -6.81 -7.27
N SER A 19 5.10 -7.13 -6.76
CA SER A 19 4.34 -8.35 -7.10
C SER A 19 3.88 -8.43 -8.57
N PHE A 20 3.96 -7.32 -9.31
CA PHE A 20 3.40 -7.17 -10.66
C PHE A 20 4.41 -6.64 -11.69
N GLY A 21 5.67 -6.44 -11.31
CA GLY A 21 6.65 -5.80 -12.20
C GLY A 21 7.92 -5.33 -11.51
N GLU A 22 8.79 -4.71 -12.28
CA GLU A 22 10.06 -4.16 -11.82
C GLU A 22 9.95 -2.66 -11.50
N LEU A 23 10.83 -2.16 -10.62
CA LEU A 23 10.87 -0.76 -10.23
C LEU A 23 12.28 -0.18 -10.45
N TYR A 24 12.36 0.91 -11.20
CA TYR A 24 13.59 1.60 -11.58
C TYR A 24 13.58 3.05 -11.10
N LEU A 25 14.77 3.58 -10.82
CA LEU A 25 14.99 5.02 -10.77
C LEU A 25 14.98 5.53 -12.22
N GLY A 26 14.25 6.61 -12.48
CA GLY A 26 14.36 7.37 -13.72
C GLY A 26 14.70 8.83 -13.45
N VAL A 27 15.06 9.58 -14.50
CA VAL A 27 15.28 11.02 -14.43
C VAL A 27 14.57 11.71 -15.59
N ASN A 28 13.76 12.73 -15.29
CA ASN A 28 13.18 13.61 -16.30
C ASN A 28 14.30 14.41 -16.99
N VAL A 29 14.48 14.22 -18.29
CA VAL A 29 15.60 14.80 -19.06
C VAL A 29 15.53 16.31 -19.22
N GLN A 30 14.36 16.92 -18.98
CA GLN A 30 14.16 18.37 -19.09
C GLN A 30 14.29 19.09 -17.74
N SER A 31 13.80 18.49 -16.65
CA SER A 31 13.80 19.13 -15.32
C SER A 31 14.88 18.62 -14.36
N GLY A 32 15.56 17.52 -14.68
CA GLY A 32 16.45 16.82 -13.75
C GLY A 32 15.73 16.21 -12.54
N GLU A 33 14.41 16.09 -12.58
CA GLU A 33 13.61 15.48 -11.51
C GLU A 33 13.80 13.95 -11.49
N GLU A 34 14.15 13.40 -10.33
CA GLU A 34 14.18 11.96 -10.10
C GLU A 34 12.76 11.40 -9.93
N VAL A 35 12.49 10.28 -10.60
CA VAL A 35 11.17 9.65 -10.68
C VAL A 35 11.26 8.15 -10.42
N ALA A 36 10.16 7.54 -9.98
CA ALA A 36 10.03 6.08 -9.95
C ALA A 36 9.37 5.60 -11.25
N VAL A 37 9.95 4.59 -11.89
CA VAL A 37 9.44 3.96 -13.12
C VAL A 37 9.09 2.50 -12.83
N LYS A 38 7.80 2.15 -12.92
CA LYS A 38 7.27 0.79 -12.73
C LYS A 38 7.03 0.16 -14.11
N LEU A 39 7.62 -1.01 -14.34
CA LEU A 39 7.52 -1.77 -15.60
C LEU A 39 6.78 -3.09 -15.37
N GLU A 40 5.64 -3.29 -16.05
CA GLU A 40 4.83 -4.52 -16.02
C GLU A 40 4.85 -5.16 -17.41
N PRO A 41 5.29 -6.44 -17.58
CA PRO A 41 5.22 -7.11 -18.88
C PRO A 41 3.76 -7.23 -19.36
N GLY A 42 3.44 -6.71 -20.55
CA GLY A 42 2.07 -6.65 -21.07
C GLY A 42 1.43 -8.03 -21.29
N LYS A 43 2.24 -9.09 -21.43
CA LYS A 43 1.82 -10.50 -21.51
C LYS A 43 1.63 -11.19 -20.14
N THR A 44 1.65 -10.45 -19.04
CA THR A 44 1.34 -11.00 -17.70
C THR A 44 -0.10 -11.52 -17.62
N LYS A 45 -0.34 -12.56 -16.82
CA LYS A 45 -1.66 -13.21 -16.69
C LYS A 45 -2.73 -12.29 -16.08
N HIS A 46 -2.33 -11.33 -15.25
CA HIS A 46 -3.22 -10.44 -14.49
C HIS A 46 -2.66 -9.01 -14.44
N PRO A 47 -2.71 -8.27 -15.57
CA PRO A 47 -2.14 -6.92 -15.66
C PRO A 47 -2.95 -5.94 -14.80
N GLN A 48 -2.24 -5.10 -14.05
CA GLN A 48 -2.79 -4.17 -13.06
C GLN A 48 -2.30 -2.74 -13.27
N LEU A 49 -1.17 -2.50 -13.94
CA LEU A 49 -0.55 -1.18 -13.98
C LEU A 49 -1.42 -0.12 -14.69
N HIS A 50 -2.22 -0.53 -15.70
CA HIS A 50 -3.21 0.33 -16.35
C HIS A 50 -4.44 0.64 -15.47
N TYR A 51 -4.77 -0.22 -14.52
CA TYR A 51 -5.81 0.04 -13.51
C TYR A 51 -5.26 0.95 -12.41
N GLU A 52 -4.04 0.68 -11.94
CA GLU A 52 -3.35 1.43 -10.89
C GLU A 52 -3.10 2.90 -11.31
N SER A 53 -2.62 3.15 -12.54
CA SER A 53 -2.43 4.50 -13.07
C SER A 53 -3.74 5.30 -13.13
N LYS A 54 -4.85 4.69 -13.55
CA LYS A 54 -6.18 5.30 -13.50
C LYS A 54 -6.62 5.63 -12.07
N LEU A 55 -6.22 4.84 -11.07
CA LEU A 55 -6.48 5.16 -9.67
C LEU A 55 -5.60 6.31 -9.15
N TYR A 56 -4.29 6.37 -9.46
CA TYR A 56 -3.49 7.55 -9.10
C TYR A 56 -4.09 8.83 -9.71
N MET A 57 -4.51 8.79 -10.99
CA MET A 57 -5.17 9.93 -11.64
C MET A 57 -6.47 10.38 -10.94
N LEU A 58 -7.26 9.44 -10.40
CA LEU A 58 -8.48 9.73 -9.64
C LEU A 58 -8.24 10.14 -8.17
N LEU A 59 -7.06 9.84 -7.63
CA LEU A 59 -6.67 10.10 -6.23
C LEU A 59 -5.72 11.31 -6.08
N GLN A 60 -5.11 11.77 -7.17
CA GLN A 60 -4.16 12.88 -7.22
C GLN A 60 -4.71 14.17 -6.59
N GLY A 61 -3.82 14.97 -5.98
CA GLY A 61 -4.20 16.08 -5.10
C GLY A 61 -4.48 15.65 -3.65
N GLY A 62 -4.65 14.35 -3.38
CA GLY A 62 -4.75 13.82 -2.03
C GLY A 62 -3.44 13.93 -1.24
N THR A 63 -3.53 14.30 0.05
CA THR A 63 -2.35 14.34 0.93
C THR A 63 -1.78 12.93 1.13
N GLY A 64 -0.54 12.73 0.70
CA GLY A 64 0.12 11.42 0.71
C GLY A 64 -0.30 10.49 -0.43
N ILE A 65 -0.83 11.02 -1.53
CA ILE A 65 -0.90 10.31 -2.82
C ILE A 65 0.27 10.81 -3.70
N PRO A 66 1.10 9.92 -4.27
CA PRO A 66 2.15 10.32 -5.21
C PRO A 66 1.55 10.66 -6.59
N HIS A 67 2.15 11.64 -7.28
CA HIS A 67 1.64 12.13 -8.56
C HIS A 67 2.01 11.21 -9.72
N LEU A 68 1.02 10.88 -10.57
CA LEU A 68 1.24 10.22 -11.84
C LEU A 68 1.83 11.22 -12.84
N LYS A 69 3.06 10.99 -13.28
CA LYS A 69 3.76 11.85 -14.24
C LYS A 69 3.52 11.40 -15.69
N TRP A 70 3.43 10.09 -15.92
CA TRP A 70 3.13 9.50 -17.22
C TRP A 70 2.66 8.04 -17.09
N PHE A 71 1.87 7.57 -18.06
CA PHE A 71 1.57 6.15 -18.27
C PHE A 71 1.53 5.87 -19.77
N GLY A 72 2.03 4.71 -20.20
CA GLY A 72 1.99 4.27 -21.60
C GLY A 72 2.40 2.81 -21.77
N VAL A 73 2.65 2.42 -23.02
CA VAL A 73 3.16 1.11 -23.40
C VAL A 73 4.43 1.31 -24.21
N GLU A 74 5.52 0.63 -23.85
CA GLU A 74 6.77 0.63 -24.59
C GLU A 74 7.20 -0.79 -24.93
N GLY A 75 7.18 -1.11 -26.22
CA GLY A 75 7.40 -2.47 -26.71
C GLY A 75 6.46 -3.47 -26.05
N GLU A 76 7.04 -4.35 -25.23
CA GLU A 76 6.34 -5.44 -24.54
C GLU A 76 5.91 -5.09 -23.10
N TYR A 77 6.07 -3.84 -22.66
CA TYR A 77 5.82 -3.41 -21.27
C TYR A 77 4.74 -2.33 -21.16
N ASN A 78 3.82 -2.51 -20.21
CA ASN A 78 3.10 -1.39 -19.60
C ASN A 78 4.08 -0.61 -18.72
N VAL A 79 4.05 0.72 -18.79
CA VAL A 79 5.00 1.59 -18.10
C VAL A 79 4.29 2.72 -17.36
N MET A 80 4.65 2.93 -16.10
CA MET A 80 4.10 4.00 -15.26
C MET A 80 5.24 4.79 -14.61
N VAL A 81 5.22 6.12 -14.78
CA VAL A 81 6.18 7.05 -14.18
C VAL A 81 5.46 7.88 -13.12
N ILE A 82 6.01 7.88 -11.90
CA ILE A 82 5.37 8.43 -10.70
C ILE A 82 6.40 9.16 -9.82
N ASP A 83 5.97 9.98 -8.85
CA ASP A 83 6.85 10.59 -7.85
C ASP A 83 7.77 9.54 -7.18
N LEU A 84 9.08 9.83 -7.11
CA LEU A 84 10.00 9.06 -6.28
C LEU A 84 9.73 9.34 -4.79
N LEU A 85 9.72 8.29 -3.98
CA LEU A 85 9.48 8.34 -2.53
C LEU A 85 10.67 7.76 -1.75
N GLY A 86 10.65 7.95 -0.43
CA GLY A 86 11.61 7.38 0.49
C GLY A 86 11.30 5.92 0.86
N PRO A 87 11.96 5.38 1.89
CA PRO A 87 11.79 3.99 2.33
C PRO A 87 10.36 3.69 2.80
N SER A 88 9.96 2.42 2.73
CA SER A 88 8.69 1.93 3.27
C SER A 88 8.72 1.87 4.80
N LEU A 89 7.54 1.75 5.42
CA LEU A 89 7.46 1.50 6.86
C LEU A 89 8.02 0.13 7.24
N GLU A 90 8.06 -0.87 6.34
CA GLU A 90 8.79 -2.13 6.61
C GLU A 90 10.30 -1.91 6.60
N ASP A 91 10.86 -1.13 5.66
CA ASP A 91 12.30 -0.81 5.63
C ASP A 91 12.73 -0.06 6.89
N LEU A 92 11.96 0.96 7.27
CA LEU A 92 12.19 1.76 8.48
C LEU A 92 12.00 0.93 9.76
N PHE A 93 11.08 -0.03 9.75
CA PHE A 93 10.88 -0.96 10.85
C PHE A 93 12.06 -1.91 11.02
N ASN A 94 12.61 -2.47 9.93
CA ASN A 94 13.81 -3.28 9.98
C ASN A 94 15.05 -2.45 10.39
N TYR A 95 15.16 -1.20 9.95
CA TYR A 95 16.18 -0.24 10.41
C TYR A 95 16.09 0.05 11.92
N CYS A 96 14.87 0.15 12.48
CA CYS A 96 14.64 0.32 13.92
C CYS A 96 14.62 -1.02 14.69
N ASN A 97 15.44 -2.01 14.29
CA ASN A 97 15.56 -3.32 14.93
C ASN A 97 14.22 -4.07 15.12
N ARG A 98 13.25 -3.83 14.22
CA ARG A 98 11.92 -4.44 14.21
C ARG A 98 11.09 -4.19 15.48
N LYS A 99 11.18 -3.00 16.06
CA LYS A 99 10.20 -2.49 17.04
C LYS A 99 10.12 -0.97 16.96
N PHE A 100 8.91 -0.41 16.95
CA PHE A 100 8.71 1.04 17.09
C PHE A 100 8.29 1.44 18.50
N THR A 101 8.59 2.67 18.91
CA THR A 101 8.09 3.29 20.14
C THR A 101 6.60 3.60 20.02
N LEU A 102 5.93 3.73 21.18
CA LEU A 102 4.51 4.14 21.20
C LEU A 102 4.33 5.51 20.53
N LYS A 103 5.20 6.49 20.80
CA LYS A 103 5.22 7.80 20.13
C LYS A 103 5.23 7.67 18.60
N THR A 104 6.16 6.89 18.04
CA THR A 104 6.24 6.63 16.59
C THR A 104 4.95 6.02 16.05
N VAL A 105 4.42 4.98 16.71
CA VAL A 105 3.22 4.29 16.23
C VAL A 105 1.98 5.19 16.29
N LEU A 106 1.84 6.05 17.29
CA LEU A 106 0.72 6.99 17.40
C LEU A 106 0.80 8.13 16.35
N MET A 107 2.00 8.68 16.09
CA MET A 107 2.19 9.65 14.99
C MET A 107 1.95 9.04 13.61
N LEU A 108 2.28 7.76 13.43
CA LEU A 108 1.93 7.00 12.22
C LEU A 108 0.42 6.73 12.14
N ALA A 109 -0.23 6.36 13.26
CA ALA A 109 -1.65 5.99 13.28
C ALA A 109 -2.56 7.12 12.76
N ASP A 110 -2.34 8.38 13.17
CA ASP A 110 -3.09 9.51 12.62
C ASP A 110 -2.93 9.61 11.10
N GLN A 111 -1.69 9.64 10.59
CA GLN A 111 -1.45 9.77 9.16
C GLN A 111 -2.02 8.59 8.36
N LEU A 112 -1.88 7.37 8.86
CA LEU A 112 -2.37 6.15 8.22
C LEU A 112 -3.91 6.10 8.17
N ILE A 113 -4.60 6.45 9.26
CA ILE A 113 -6.07 6.59 9.24
C ILE A 113 -6.48 7.68 8.25
N ASN A 114 -5.77 8.81 8.18
CA ASN A 114 -6.03 9.87 7.20
C ASN A 114 -5.83 9.40 5.74
N ARG A 115 -4.90 8.48 5.43
CA ARG A 115 -4.78 7.89 4.07
C ARG A 115 -5.95 6.97 3.73
N VAL A 116 -6.34 6.10 4.67
CA VAL A 116 -7.46 5.17 4.50
C VAL A 116 -8.79 5.93 4.36
N GLU A 117 -9.03 6.94 5.20
CA GLU A 117 -10.18 7.85 5.11
C GLU A 117 -10.21 8.57 3.76
N TYR A 118 -9.09 9.09 3.28
CA TYR A 118 -9.04 9.75 1.96
C TYR A 118 -9.44 8.79 0.84
N MET A 119 -8.86 7.58 0.78
CA MET A 119 -9.19 6.60 -0.26
C MET A 119 -10.66 6.18 -0.21
N HIS A 120 -11.20 5.95 1.00
CA HIS A 120 -12.61 5.67 1.22
C HIS A 120 -13.51 6.84 0.80
N SER A 121 -13.10 8.10 1.05
CA SER A 121 -13.84 9.29 0.60
C SER A 121 -13.98 9.30 -0.93
N ARG A 122 -12.91 8.96 -1.65
CA ARG A 122 -12.85 8.81 -3.12
C ARG A 122 -13.51 7.53 -3.63
N GLY A 123 -14.17 6.75 -2.78
CA GLY A 123 -15.04 5.62 -3.16
C GLY A 123 -14.32 4.28 -3.38
N PHE A 124 -13.03 4.18 -3.06
CA PHE A 124 -12.21 2.98 -3.24
C PHE A 124 -11.75 2.40 -1.90
N LEU A 125 -11.58 1.07 -1.84
CA LEU A 125 -10.88 0.34 -0.79
C LEU A 125 -9.45 0.04 -1.25
N HIS A 126 -8.51 -0.07 -0.32
CA HIS A 126 -7.12 -0.41 -0.64
C HIS A 126 -6.92 -1.93 -0.79
N ARG A 127 -7.51 -2.72 0.11
CA ARG A 127 -7.55 -4.19 0.10
C ARG A 127 -6.21 -4.93 0.29
N ASP A 128 -5.11 -4.19 0.47
CA ASP A 128 -3.80 -4.72 0.84
C ASP A 128 -3.02 -3.74 1.73
N ILE A 129 -3.64 -3.38 2.86
CA ILE A 129 -3.05 -2.55 3.91
C ILE A 129 -1.88 -3.32 4.56
N LYS A 130 -0.65 -2.93 4.24
CA LYS A 130 0.61 -3.54 4.73
C LYS A 130 1.71 -2.47 4.88
N PRO A 131 2.71 -2.63 5.77
CA PRO A 131 3.79 -1.65 5.97
C PRO A 131 4.57 -1.31 4.70
N ASP A 132 4.71 -2.28 3.80
CA ASP A 132 5.40 -2.16 2.51
C ASP A 132 4.67 -1.16 1.56
N ASN A 133 3.35 -0.97 1.72
CA ASN A 133 2.51 -0.08 0.91
C ASN A 133 2.42 1.34 1.48
N PHE A 134 3.15 1.65 2.56
CA PHE A 134 3.26 2.99 3.12
C PHE A 134 4.71 3.44 3.11
N LEU A 135 5.01 4.54 2.42
CA LEU A 135 6.36 5.09 2.25
C LEU A 135 6.45 6.49 2.86
N MET A 136 7.64 6.90 3.32
CA MET A 136 7.86 8.30 3.70
C MET A 136 8.18 9.14 2.46
N GLY A 137 7.84 10.43 2.48
CA GLY A 137 8.27 11.37 1.44
C GLY A 137 9.78 11.64 1.42
N LEU A 138 10.25 12.38 0.41
CA LEU A 138 11.65 12.82 0.30
C LEU A 138 11.81 14.30 0.70
N GLY A 139 13.02 14.66 1.14
CA GLY A 139 13.40 16.03 1.47
C GLY A 139 12.42 16.73 2.42
N ARG A 140 11.83 17.85 1.98
CA ARG A 140 10.84 18.63 2.76
C ARG A 140 9.55 17.88 3.11
N LYS A 141 9.31 16.68 2.56
CA LYS A 141 8.16 15.81 2.85
C LYS A 141 8.54 14.56 3.66
N ALA A 142 9.74 14.49 4.24
CA ALA A 142 10.23 13.31 4.96
C ALA A 142 9.45 12.95 6.24
N ASN A 143 8.59 13.84 6.73
CA ASN A 143 7.65 13.59 7.83
C ASN A 143 6.26 13.07 7.36
N GLN A 144 5.98 13.12 6.05
CA GLN A 144 4.69 12.78 5.48
C GLN A 144 4.67 11.32 5.00
N VAL A 145 3.72 10.54 5.51
CA VAL A 145 3.43 9.19 5.01
C VAL A 145 2.68 9.27 3.67
N TYR A 146 2.98 8.38 2.75
CA TYR A 146 2.32 8.18 1.45
C TYR A 146 1.74 6.77 1.36
N ALA A 147 0.66 6.59 0.59
CA ALA A 147 0.08 5.27 0.27
C ALA A 147 0.31 4.92 -1.21
N ILE A 148 0.64 3.65 -1.49
CA ILE A 148 0.97 3.14 -2.84
C ILE A 148 0.35 1.77 -3.12
N ASP A 149 0.58 1.24 -4.33
CA ASP A 149 0.20 -0.10 -4.79
C ASP A 149 -1.32 -0.36 -4.76
N PHE A 150 -2.03 0.41 -5.59
CA PHE A 150 -3.48 0.30 -5.75
C PHE A 150 -3.93 -0.84 -6.70
N GLY A 151 -3.03 -1.78 -7.06
CA GLY A 151 -3.35 -2.87 -8.00
C GLY A 151 -4.50 -3.79 -7.54
N LEU A 152 -4.64 -3.98 -6.22
CA LEU A 152 -5.71 -4.80 -5.61
C LEU A 152 -6.93 -3.98 -5.14
N ALA A 153 -6.90 -2.66 -5.31
CA ALA A 153 -7.95 -1.74 -4.87
C ALA A 153 -9.28 -1.96 -5.61
N LYS A 154 -10.39 -1.41 -5.07
CA LYS A 154 -11.73 -1.65 -5.62
C LYS A 154 -12.73 -0.54 -5.26
N LYS A 155 -13.55 -0.12 -6.24
CA LYS A 155 -14.71 0.77 -6.01
C LYS A 155 -15.74 0.04 -5.13
N TYR A 156 -16.05 0.59 -3.95
CA TYR A 156 -16.99 -0.02 -2.98
C TYR A 156 -18.33 0.72 -2.88
N ARG A 157 -18.38 1.96 -3.37
CA ARG A 157 -19.64 2.70 -3.52
C ARG A 157 -19.64 3.42 -4.84
N ASP A 158 -20.82 3.76 -5.32
CA ASP A 158 -20.92 4.75 -6.37
C ASP A 158 -20.58 6.17 -5.89
N LEU A 159 -20.07 7.02 -6.78
CA LEU A 159 -19.64 8.37 -6.42
C LEU A 159 -20.74 9.42 -6.52
N GLN A 160 -21.75 9.22 -7.36
CA GLN A 160 -22.90 10.12 -7.47
C GLN A 160 -24.00 9.71 -6.50
N THR A 161 -24.41 8.44 -6.54
CA THR A 161 -25.53 7.90 -5.75
C THR A 161 -25.14 7.41 -4.36
N HIS A 162 -23.83 7.30 -4.07
CA HIS A 162 -23.28 6.76 -2.82
C HIS A 162 -23.71 5.32 -2.43
N LYS A 163 -24.48 4.64 -3.29
CA LYS A 163 -24.92 3.26 -3.11
C LYS A 163 -23.72 2.32 -2.95
N HIS A 164 -23.74 1.52 -1.89
CA HIS A 164 -22.69 0.54 -1.58
C HIS A 164 -22.72 -0.64 -2.56
N ILE A 165 -21.59 -1.36 -2.71
CA ILE A 165 -21.58 -2.67 -3.36
C ILE A 165 -22.37 -3.67 -2.51
N PRO A 166 -23.10 -4.62 -3.12
CA PRO A 166 -23.85 -5.62 -2.36
C PRO A 166 -22.92 -6.59 -1.62
N TYR A 167 -23.38 -7.06 -0.46
CA TYR A 167 -22.73 -8.11 0.32
C TYR A 167 -22.58 -9.40 -0.51
N ARG A 168 -21.43 -10.09 -0.37
CA ARG A 168 -21.12 -11.36 -1.03
C ARG A 168 -20.17 -12.19 -0.18
N GLU A 169 -20.24 -13.50 -0.35
CA GLU A 169 -19.37 -14.49 0.29
C GLU A 169 -18.64 -15.33 -0.77
N ASN A 170 -17.97 -16.42 -0.37
CA ASN A 170 -17.23 -17.32 -1.24
C ASN A 170 -16.16 -16.61 -2.11
N LYS A 171 -15.53 -15.58 -1.54
CA LYS A 171 -14.42 -14.82 -2.13
C LYS A 171 -13.09 -15.52 -1.87
N ASN A 172 -12.22 -15.55 -2.88
CA ASN A 172 -10.82 -15.89 -2.66
C ASN A 172 -10.12 -14.79 -1.83
N LEU A 173 -9.29 -15.21 -0.88
CA LEU A 173 -8.43 -14.31 -0.09
C LEU A 173 -7.64 -13.40 -1.02
N THR A 174 -7.80 -12.09 -0.86
CA THR A 174 -7.09 -11.05 -1.60
C THR A 174 -6.25 -10.22 -0.63
N GLY A 175 -5.07 -9.80 -1.07
CA GLY A 175 -4.12 -9.07 -0.22
C GLY A 175 -3.34 -9.98 0.73
N THR A 176 -2.58 -9.36 1.63
CA THR A 176 -1.57 -10.02 2.44
C THR A 176 -2.20 -10.68 3.67
N ALA A 177 -2.30 -12.02 3.67
CA ALA A 177 -2.95 -12.82 4.72
C ALA A 177 -2.50 -12.47 6.17
N ARG A 178 -1.25 -12.03 6.36
CA ARG A 178 -0.71 -11.54 7.65
C ARG A 178 -1.53 -10.38 8.22
N TYR A 179 -1.96 -9.44 7.37
CA TYR A 179 -2.69 -8.23 7.76
C TYR A 179 -4.18 -8.27 7.43
N ALA A 180 -4.63 -9.08 6.46
CA ALA A 180 -6.04 -9.19 6.07
C ALA A 180 -7.03 -9.43 7.24
N SER A 181 -8.23 -8.84 7.17
CA SER A 181 -9.31 -8.96 8.18
C SER A 181 -9.79 -10.40 8.40
N VAL A 182 -10.44 -10.68 9.54
CA VAL A 182 -11.08 -11.97 9.79
C VAL A 182 -12.15 -12.28 8.72
N ASN A 183 -12.95 -11.29 8.31
CA ASN A 183 -13.92 -11.43 7.23
C ASN A 183 -13.27 -11.85 5.90
N THR A 184 -12.07 -11.32 5.60
CA THR A 184 -11.32 -11.70 4.38
C THR A 184 -10.92 -13.17 4.39
N HIS A 185 -10.54 -13.70 5.54
CA HIS A 185 -10.22 -15.12 5.71
C HIS A 185 -11.46 -16.02 5.65
N LEU A 186 -12.63 -15.51 6.07
CA LEU A 186 -13.94 -16.16 5.89
C LEU A 186 -14.47 -16.09 4.44
N GLY A 187 -13.73 -15.49 3.51
CA GLY A 187 -14.17 -15.32 2.13
C GLY A 187 -15.35 -14.37 1.96
N ILE A 188 -15.54 -13.43 2.90
CA ILE A 188 -16.53 -12.35 2.79
C ILE A 188 -15.94 -11.22 1.92
N GLU A 189 -16.78 -10.57 1.12
CA GLU A 189 -16.40 -9.40 0.32
C GLU A 189 -15.95 -8.24 1.22
N GLN A 190 -14.85 -7.60 0.85
CA GLN A 190 -14.24 -6.56 1.68
C GLN A 190 -14.98 -5.22 1.58
N SER A 191 -14.92 -4.47 2.68
CA SER A 191 -15.57 -3.19 2.94
C SER A 191 -14.65 -2.26 3.74
N ARG A 192 -15.11 -1.05 4.08
CA ARG A 192 -14.29 -0.04 4.78
C ARG A 192 -13.73 -0.51 6.13
N ARG A 193 -14.47 -1.35 6.85
CA ARG A 193 -14.03 -1.94 8.12
C ARG A 193 -12.83 -2.88 7.96
N ASP A 194 -12.67 -3.50 6.79
CA ASP A 194 -11.64 -4.50 6.55
C ASP A 194 -10.26 -3.89 6.32
N ASP A 195 -10.20 -2.73 5.64
CA ASP A 195 -8.98 -1.91 5.56
C ASP A 195 -8.58 -1.37 6.95
N LEU A 196 -9.56 -0.97 7.77
CA LEU A 196 -9.31 -0.47 9.13
C LEU A 196 -8.88 -1.57 10.11
N GLU A 197 -9.50 -2.75 10.08
CA GLU A 197 -9.05 -3.91 10.87
C GLU A 197 -7.62 -4.32 10.46
N SER A 198 -7.32 -4.28 9.16
CA SER A 198 -5.98 -4.55 8.62
C SER A 198 -4.96 -3.51 9.12
N LEU A 199 -5.32 -2.23 9.16
CA LEU A 199 -4.49 -1.17 9.76
C LEU A 199 -4.25 -1.41 11.26
N GLY A 200 -5.25 -1.89 12.00
CA GLY A 200 -5.08 -2.28 13.41
C GLY A 200 -4.00 -3.36 13.58
N TYR A 201 -4.00 -4.39 12.73
CA TYR A 201 -2.93 -5.41 12.75
C TYR A 201 -1.57 -4.86 12.35
N VAL A 202 -1.50 -3.84 11.48
CA VAL A 202 -0.25 -3.13 11.14
C VAL A 202 0.29 -2.33 12.35
N LEU A 203 -0.56 -1.60 13.08
CA LEU A 203 -0.15 -0.86 14.27
C LEU A 203 0.35 -1.81 15.38
N MET A 204 -0.36 -2.92 15.63
CA MET A 204 0.08 -3.94 16.59
C MET A 204 1.35 -4.67 16.15
N TYR A 205 1.57 -4.87 14.85
CA TYR A 205 2.81 -5.43 14.32
C TYR A 205 4.02 -4.55 14.67
N PHE A 206 3.90 -3.23 14.49
CA PHE A 206 4.96 -2.28 14.83
C PHE A 206 5.28 -2.24 16.34
N LEU A 207 4.26 -2.25 17.19
CA LEU A 207 4.45 -2.26 18.65
C LEU A 207 5.07 -3.57 19.17
N ARG A 208 4.66 -4.71 18.60
CA ARG A 208 5.02 -6.05 19.10
C ARG A 208 6.27 -6.66 18.46
N GLY A 209 6.75 -6.13 17.35
CA GLY A 209 7.79 -6.76 16.52
C GLY A 209 7.29 -7.92 15.64
N SER A 210 6.26 -8.62 16.09
CA SER A 210 5.55 -9.68 15.36
C SER A 210 4.12 -9.90 15.85
N LEU A 211 3.30 -10.44 14.95
CA LEU A 211 1.92 -10.87 15.19
C LEU A 211 1.86 -12.38 15.55
N PRO A 212 0.94 -12.84 16.41
CA PRO A 212 0.87 -14.23 16.90
C PRO A 212 0.66 -15.34 15.85
N TRP A 213 0.39 -14.97 14.60
CA TRP A 213 0.19 -15.87 13.44
C TRP A 213 1.35 -15.81 12.42
N GLN A 214 2.48 -15.21 12.79
CA GLN A 214 3.73 -15.33 12.01
C GLN A 214 4.46 -16.65 12.31
N GLY A 215 5.39 -17.05 11.44
CA GLY A 215 6.20 -18.27 11.61
C GLY A 215 5.49 -19.62 11.38
N LEU A 216 4.16 -19.63 11.26
CA LEU A 216 3.36 -20.87 11.12
C LEU A 216 3.80 -21.73 9.92
N LYS A 217 4.18 -22.98 10.20
CA LYS A 217 4.58 -24.00 9.22
C LYS A 217 3.36 -24.75 8.66
N ALA A 218 3.35 -24.95 7.33
CA ALA A 218 2.32 -25.66 6.59
C ALA A 218 2.92 -26.18 5.26
N GLY A 219 2.36 -27.27 4.71
CA GLY A 219 2.85 -27.87 3.45
C GLY A 219 2.41 -27.11 2.20
N THR A 220 1.24 -26.46 2.23
CA THR A 220 0.72 -25.68 1.10
C THR A 220 0.39 -24.23 1.48
N LYS A 221 0.31 -23.34 0.47
CA LYS A 221 -0.13 -21.95 0.66
C LYS A 221 -1.54 -21.86 1.27
N LYS A 222 -2.47 -22.75 0.86
CA LYS A 222 -3.82 -22.83 1.41
C LYS A 222 -3.78 -23.15 2.92
N GLN A 223 -3.16 -24.27 3.29
CA GLN A 223 -2.98 -24.67 4.70
C GLN A 223 -2.30 -23.58 5.54
N LYS A 224 -1.40 -22.78 4.96
CA LYS A 224 -0.77 -21.65 5.65
C LYS A 224 -1.75 -20.51 5.93
N TYR A 225 -2.66 -20.22 4.99
CA TYR A 225 -3.72 -19.23 5.20
C TYR A 225 -4.77 -19.76 6.18
N ASP A 226 -5.17 -21.02 6.07
CA ASP A 226 -6.11 -21.70 6.98
C ASP A 226 -5.61 -21.59 8.44
N LYS A 227 -4.33 -21.91 8.71
CA LYS A 227 -3.71 -21.75 10.04
C LYS A 227 -3.58 -20.29 10.50
N ILE A 228 -3.42 -19.33 9.60
CA ILE A 228 -3.41 -17.90 9.95
C ILE A 228 -4.82 -17.43 10.33
N SER A 229 -5.85 -17.90 9.61
CA SER A 229 -7.27 -17.66 9.89
C SER A 229 -7.65 -18.19 11.28
N GLU A 230 -7.41 -19.48 11.51
CA GLU A 230 -7.61 -20.17 12.80
C GLU A 230 -6.91 -19.43 13.94
N LYS A 231 -5.64 -19.04 13.75
CA LYS A 231 -4.88 -18.34 14.79
C LYS A 231 -5.34 -16.88 15.01
N LYS A 232 -5.93 -16.22 14.01
CA LYS A 232 -6.59 -14.90 14.15
C LYS A 232 -7.91 -14.99 14.90
N MET A 233 -8.71 -16.02 14.64
CA MET A 233 -10.01 -16.23 15.30
C MET A 233 -9.85 -16.66 16.76
N SER A 234 -8.91 -17.56 17.04
CA SER A 234 -8.61 -18.04 18.40
C SER A 234 -7.79 -17.07 19.27
N THR A 235 -7.31 -15.95 18.72
CA THR A 235 -6.60 -14.91 19.49
C THR A 235 -7.55 -13.75 19.79
N ALA A 236 -8.04 -13.70 21.03
CA ALA A 236 -8.83 -12.57 21.53
C ALA A 236 -8.09 -11.23 21.41
N ILE A 237 -8.82 -10.13 21.27
CA ILE A 237 -8.25 -8.78 21.05
C ILE A 237 -7.42 -8.34 22.26
N GLU A 238 -7.90 -8.66 23.46
CA GLU A 238 -7.28 -8.44 24.76
C GLU A 238 -5.95 -9.19 24.87
N VAL A 239 -5.83 -10.37 24.26
CA VAL A 239 -4.60 -11.17 24.23
C VAL A 239 -3.63 -10.63 23.17
N LEU A 240 -4.13 -10.18 22.02
CA LEU A 240 -3.32 -9.51 20.99
C LEU A 240 -2.73 -8.17 21.51
N CYS A 241 -3.52 -7.41 22.27
CA CYS A 241 -3.15 -6.09 22.79
C CYS A 241 -2.61 -6.11 24.22
N LYS A 242 -2.44 -7.30 24.83
CA LYS A 242 -1.93 -7.43 26.21
C LYS A 242 -0.59 -6.70 26.37
N SER A 243 -0.50 -5.89 27.43
CA SER A 243 0.63 -5.00 27.75
C SER A 243 0.84 -3.81 26.79
N TYR A 244 -0.20 -3.40 26.07
CA TYR A 244 -0.28 -2.14 25.30
C TYR A 244 -1.52 -1.34 25.73
N PRO A 245 -1.61 -0.03 25.42
CA PRO A 245 -2.73 0.82 25.83
C PRO A 245 -4.11 0.30 25.37
N SER A 246 -5.14 0.57 26.17
CA SER A 246 -6.51 0.10 25.95
C SER A 246 -7.14 0.63 24.66
N GLU A 247 -6.66 1.76 24.15
CA GLU A 247 -7.09 2.35 22.89
C GLU A 247 -6.91 1.41 21.68
N PHE A 248 -5.92 0.51 21.71
CA PHE A 248 -5.75 -0.50 20.66
C PHE A 248 -6.84 -1.59 20.75
N VAL A 249 -7.29 -1.96 21.96
CA VAL A 249 -8.45 -2.84 22.17
C VAL A 249 -9.73 -2.14 21.67
N SER A 250 -9.95 -0.88 22.05
CA SER A 250 -11.08 -0.06 21.61
C SER A 250 -11.12 0.10 20.08
N TYR A 251 -9.96 0.26 19.44
CA TYR A 251 -9.83 0.34 17.97
C TYR A 251 -10.31 -0.95 17.28
N PHE A 252 -9.87 -2.13 17.74
CA PHE A 252 -10.30 -3.40 17.14
C PHE A 252 -11.78 -3.71 17.41
N HIS A 253 -12.28 -3.47 18.63
CA HIS A 253 -13.70 -3.66 18.94
C HIS A 253 -14.58 -2.74 18.09
N TYR A 254 -14.16 -1.49 17.90
CA TYR A 254 -14.82 -0.60 16.95
C TYR A 254 -14.83 -1.19 15.53
N CYS A 255 -13.65 -1.57 15.00
CA CYS A 255 -13.55 -2.12 13.64
C CYS A 255 -14.40 -3.38 13.42
N ARG A 256 -14.48 -4.28 14.41
CA ARG A 256 -15.30 -5.50 14.34
C ARG A 256 -16.79 -5.26 14.59
N SER A 257 -17.17 -4.17 15.26
CA SER A 257 -18.59 -3.79 15.47
C SER A 257 -19.26 -3.24 14.19
N LEU A 258 -18.47 -2.73 13.24
CA LEU A 258 -18.97 -2.16 11.98
C LEU A 258 -19.66 -3.23 11.12
N ARG A 259 -20.87 -2.90 10.64
CA ARG A 259 -21.57 -3.65 9.60
C ARG A 259 -20.88 -3.44 8.26
N PHE A 260 -21.15 -4.32 7.30
CA PHE A 260 -20.52 -4.30 5.97
C PHE A 260 -20.69 -2.97 5.21
N GLU A 261 -21.83 -2.28 5.36
CA GLU A 261 -22.11 -1.02 4.65
C GLU A 261 -21.86 0.24 5.50
N ASP A 262 -21.43 0.11 6.77
CA ASP A 262 -21.29 1.26 7.67
C ASP A 262 -20.19 2.23 7.20
N LYS A 263 -20.38 3.53 7.47
CA LYS A 263 -19.34 4.55 7.34
C LYS A 263 -18.60 4.62 8.69
N PRO A 264 -17.29 4.31 8.75
CA PRO A 264 -16.50 4.49 9.96
C PRO A 264 -16.44 5.97 10.40
N ASP A 265 -16.41 6.17 11.71
CA ASP A 265 -15.98 7.43 12.33
C ASP A 265 -14.46 7.42 12.49
N TYR A 266 -13.78 7.82 11.42
CA TYR A 266 -12.32 8.01 11.43
C TYR A 266 -11.88 9.10 12.43
N SER A 267 -12.77 10.03 12.81
CA SER A 267 -12.46 11.07 13.80
C SER A 267 -12.45 10.52 15.22
N TYR A 268 -13.35 9.60 15.57
CA TYR A 268 -13.25 8.82 16.80
C TYR A 268 -11.96 7.98 16.84
N LEU A 269 -11.63 7.27 15.76
CA LEU A 269 -10.41 6.44 15.71
C LEU A 269 -9.11 7.26 15.83
N LYS A 270 -9.04 8.44 15.20
CA LYS A 270 -7.92 9.39 15.39
C LYS A 270 -7.90 9.97 16.81
N ARG A 271 -9.07 10.29 17.38
CA ARG A 271 -9.20 10.83 18.74
C ARG A 271 -8.66 9.86 19.80
N LEU A 272 -8.97 8.56 19.71
CA LEU A 272 -8.41 7.54 20.62
C LEU A 272 -6.88 7.67 20.74
N PHE A 273 -6.17 7.59 19.60
CA PHE A 273 -4.71 7.62 19.59
C PHE A 273 -4.12 9.00 19.91
N ARG A 274 -4.77 10.09 19.51
CA ARG A 274 -4.34 11.46 19.83
C ARG A 274 -4.49 11.79 21.31
N ASP A 275 -5.59 11.40 21.93
CA ASP A 275 -5.88 11.73 23.32
C ASP A 275 -5.00 10.86 24.27
N LEU A 276 -4.65 9.63 23.84
CA LEU A 276 -3.56 8.83 24.43
C LEU A 276 -2.19 9.52 24.27
N PHE A 277 -1.86 10.01 23.07
CA PHE A 277 -0.58 10.68 22.78
C PHE A 277 -0.34 11.91 23.68
N ILE A 278 -1.40 12.68 23.92
CA ILE A 278 -1.39 13.83 24.83
C ILE A 278 -1.21 13.37 26.29
N ARG A 279 -1.92 12.31 26.72
CA ARG A 279 -1.84 11.76 28.09
C ARG A 279 -0.44 11.24 28.44
N GLU A 280 0.25 10.67 27.46
CA GLU A 280 1.64 10.20 27.58
C GLU A 280 2.68 11.35 27.56
N GLY A 281 2.25 12.61 27.37
CA GLY A 281 3.12 13.78 27.33
C GLY A 281 3.97 13.90 26.06
N TYR A 282 3.65 13.17 24.99
CA TYR A 282 4.43 13.22 23.75
C TYR A 282 4.20 14.52 22.98
N GLN A 283 5.28 15.08 22.42
CA GLN A 283 5.23 16.22 21.50
C GLN A 283 5.05 15.74 20.05
N PHE A 284 4.16 16.38 19.29
CA PHE A 284 3.89 16.06 17.88
C PHE A 284 4.89 16.77 16.96
N ASP A 285 6.16 16.40 17.13
CA ASP A 285 7.35 17.01 16.52
C ASP A 285 7.80 16.36 15.20
N TYR A 286 7.12 15.29 14.78
CA TYR A 286 7.52 14.39 13.68
C TYR A 286 8.91 13.72 13.86
N VAL A 287 9.44 13.68 15.08
CA VAL A 287 10.68 12.97 15.42
C VAL A 287 10.35 11.51 15.73
N PHE A 288 10.28 10.72 14.66
CA PHE A 288 10.17 9.25 14.68
C PHE A 288 11.49 8.58 15.09
N ASP A 289 11.43 7.30 15.47
CA ASP A 289 12.59 6.50 15.94
C ASP A 289 13.77 6.54 14.95
N TRP A 290 13.50 6.39 13.64
CA TRP A 290 14.53 6.43 12.59
C TRP A 290 15.12 7.83 12.36
N THR A 291 14.45 8.89 12.79
CA THR A 291 14.98 10.26 12.78
C THR A 291 16.08 10.39 13.84
N ILE A 292 15.87 9.82 15.03
CA ILE A 292 16.85 9.80 16.13
C ILE A 292 18.06 8.93 15.76
N LEU A 293 17.84 7.73 15.19
CA LEU A 293 18.92 6.83 14.77
C LEU A 293 19.82 7.40 13.66
N LYS A 294 19.33 8.37 12.87
CA LYS A 294 20.13 9.11 11.89
C LYS A 294 20.94 10.27 12.50
N TYR A 295 20.52 10.77 13.65
CA TYR A 295 21.17 11.87 14.36
C TYR A 295 21.44 11.49 15.84
N PRO A 296 22.30 10.48 16.11
CA PRO A 296 22.85 10.29 17.45
C PRO A 296 23.53 11.60 17.87
N GLN A 297 23.12 12.12 19.03
CA GLN A 297 23.29 13.54 19.35
C GLN A 297 24.76 14.01 19.41
N ILE A 298 24.99 15.21 18.88
CA ILE A 298 26.27 15.94 19.00
C ILE A 298 26.49 16.44 20.45
N GLY A 299 25.44 16.47 21.28
CA GLY A 299 25.52 16.69 22.72
C GLY A 299 26.02 15.46 23.48
N GLY A 300 27.35 15.34 23.66
CA GLY A 300 27.93 14.20 24.38
C GLY A 300 29.43 14.27 24.71
N SER A 301 30.05 15.45 24.73
CA SER A 301 31.50 15.59 24.97
C SER A 301 31.89 16.47 26.18
N SER A 302 31.14 16.36 27.27
CA SER A 302 31.61 16.78 28.60
C SER A 302 32.67 15.80 29.12
N ARG A 303 33.89 15.86 28.58
CA ARG A 303 35.05 15.09 29.07
C ARG A 303 35.40 15.53 30.49
N GLY A 304 34.89 14.80 31.49
CA GLY A 304 35.35 14.92 32.87
C GLY A 304 36.84 14.59 32.97
N ARG A 305 37.65 15.57 33.35
CA ARG A 305 39.05 15.34 33.72
C ARG A 305 39.09 14.57 35.05
N GLN A 306 39.59 13.33 35.02
CA GLN A 306 40.22 12.71 36.18
C GLN A 306 41.55 12.08 35.76
N SER A 307 42.47 11.97 36.72
CA SER A 307 43.92 11.85 36.49
C SER A 307 44.51 10.50 36.87
N ASN A 308 45.50 10.06 36.08
CA ASN A 308 46.53 9.06 36.38
C ASN A 308 46.40 8.16 37.62
N GLY A 309 46.21 6.87 37.37
CA GLY A 309 46.66 5.77 38.25
C GLY A 309 47.20 4.62 37.37
N LYS A 310 48.44 4.17 37.60
CA LYS A 310 49.06 3.06 36.84
C LYS A 310 48.91 1.74 37.58
N ALA A 311 48.58 0.67 36.85
CA ALA A 311 49.02 -0.69 37.18
C ALA A 311 49.06 -1.59 35.93
N CYS A 312 50.09 -2.42 35.86
CA CYS A 312 50.21 -3.62 35.01
C CYS A 312 49.68 -4.85 35.80
N LEU A 313 49.56 -6.08 35.31
CA LEU A 313 49.87 -6.76 34.05
C LEU A 313 49.05 -8.09 34.03
N ASN A 314 48.73 -8.66 32.85
CA ASN A 314 48.91 -10.09 32.51
C ASN A 314 48.15 -10.49 31.23
N ALA A 315 48.61 -11.57 30.59
CA ALA A 315 48.00 -12.17 29.40
C ALA A 315 48.01 -13.70 29.50
N GLY A 316 46.99 -14.36 28.94
CA GLY A 316 46.85 -15.82 28.84
C GLY A 316 45.65 -16.18 27.94
N PRO A 317 45.65 -17.30 27.20
CA PRO A 317 45.08 -17.26 25.85
C PRO A 317 43.92 -18.24 25.53
N SER A 318 43.28 -17.95 24.40
CA SER A 318 42.58 -18.86 23.46
C SER A 318 41.29 -19.60 23.87
N GLY A 319 40.28 -19.46 23.00
CA GLY A 319 39.05 -20.25 22.92
C GLY A 319 38.35 -19.93 21.58
N GLU A 320 37.76 -20.92 20.90
CA GLU A 320 37.48 -20.83 19.45
C GLU A 320 36.12 -20.28 19.02
N ARG A 321 36.14 -19.75 17.78
CA ARG A 321 35.08 -19.60 16.75
C ARG A 321 33.60 -19.74 17.13
N GLY A 322 32.82 -18.74 16.69
CA GLY A 322 31.41 -18.89 16.35
C GLY A 322 31.00 -17.92 15.25
N GLU A 323 31.06 -18.34 13.98
CA GLU A 323 30.72 -17.47 12.84
C GLU A 323 29.23 -17.10 12.81
N LYS A 324 28.92 -15.82 12.65
CA LYS A 324 27.54 -15.32 12.42
C LYS A 324 27.48 -14.54 11.10
N ILE A 325 26.69 -15.08 10.17
CA ILE A 325 26.48 -14.57 8.82
C ILE A 325 25.93 -13.12 8.87
N SER A 326 26.60 -12.19 8.19
CA SER A 326 26.42 -10.74 8.38
C SER A 326 25.30 -10.11 7.53
N VAL A 327 24.06 -10.58 7.72
CA VAL A 327 22.84 -10.04 7.04
C VAL A 327 22.69 -8.52 7.17
N GLY A 328 23.21 -7.91 8.26
CA GLY A 328 23.14 -6.46 8.48
C GLY A 328 23.99 -5.61 7.53
N LYS A 329 24.95 -6.19 6.77
CA LYS A 329 25.83 -5.41 5.89
C LYS A 329 25.13 -4.98 4.60
N GLU A 330 24.45 -5.90 3.91
CA GLU A 330 23.69 -5.60 2.68
C GLU A 330 22.59 -4.55 2.90
N ILE A 331 21.95 -4.56 4.08
CA ILE A 331 20.94 -3.55 4.45
C ILE A 331 21.58 -2.18 4.61
N ARG A 332 22.77 -2.10 5.22
CA ARG A 332 23.54 -0.85 5.38
C ARG A 332 24.01 -0.29 4.03
N ASP A 333 24.40 -1.16 3.10
CA ASP A 333 24.86 -0.76 1.77
C ASP A 333 23.68 -0.38 0.84
N LYS A 334 22.50 -1.02 0.98
CA LYS A 334 21.25 -0.50 0.39
C LYS A 334 20.88 0.88 0.94
N PHE A 335 21.07 1.09 2.25
CA PHE A 335 20.92 2.41 2.85
C PHE A 335 21.94 3.41 2.31
N SER A 336 23.22 3.05 2.08
CA SER A 336 24.22 3.99 1.55
C SER A 336 23.89 4.49 0.14
N GLY A 337 23.51 3.58 -0.77
CA GLY A 337 23.10 3.92 -2.14
C GLY A 337 21.80 4.75 -2.22
N ALA A 338 20.97 4.72 -1.18
CA ALA A 338 19.86 5.66 -1.00
C ALA A 338 20.33 6.98 -0.34
N VAL A 339 21.21 6.94 0.65
CA VAL A 339 21.71 8.09 1.42
C VAL A 339 22.54 9.06 0.59
N GLU A 340 23.29 8.61 -0.42
CA GLU A 340 23.97 9.54 -1.35
C GLU A 340 23.00 10.51 -2.04
N VAL A 341 21.76 10.08 -2.30
CA VAL A 341 20.70 10.91 -2.90
C VAL A 341 20.22 11.98 -1.91
N PHE A 342 20.21 11.69 -0.60
CA PHE A 342 19.81 12.66 0.43
C PHE A 342 20.85 13.77 0.64
N SER A 343 22.14 13.54 0.37
CA SER A 343 23.22 14.49 0.66
C SER A 343 23.39 15.59 -0.41
N ARG A 344 22.92 15.38 -1.65
CA ARG A 344 23.16 16.31 -2.78
C ARG A 344 22.15 17.46 -2.86
N ARG A 345 22.00 18.29 -1.80
CA ARG A 345 21.33 19.62 -1.86
C ARG A 345 21.63 20.51 -0.65
N GLY A 346 22.78 21.20 -0.71
CA GLY A 346 23.03 22.46 0.01
C GLY A 346 23.36 23.56 -1.01
N PRO A 347 22.97 24.83 -0.79
CA PRO A 347 23.28 25.92 -1.72
C PRO A 347 24.72 26.41 -1.54
N SER A 348 25.42 26.67 -2.65
CA SER A 348 26.70 27.39 -2.71
C SER A 348 26.76 28.24 -3.99
N PRO A 349 27.54 29.34 -4.01
CA PRO A 349 27.20 30.51 -4.83
C PRO A 349 27.70 30.46 -6.28
N HIS A 350 27.19 31.40 -7.08
CA HIS A 350 27.63 31.67 -8.45
C HIS A 350 29.13 31.98 -8.54
N HIS A 351 29.83 31.33 -9.47
CA HIS A 351 30.95 31.96 -10.19
C HIS A 351 30.87 31.64 -11.68
N SER A 352 30.79 32.70 -12.49
CA SER A 352 30.82 32.67 -13.95
C SER A 352 32.25 32.67 -14.49
N LYS A 353 32.53 31.89 -15.55
CA LYS A 353 33.64 32.14 -16.49
C LYS A 353 33.32 31.57 -17.88
N HIS A 354 33.84 32.23 -18.91
CA HIS A 354 33.54 31.99 -20.34
C HIS A 354 34.57 31.10 -21.05
N ARG A 355 34.23 30.71 -22.29
CA ARG A 355 35.01 30.10 -23.40
C ARG A 355 34.92 28.57 -23.52
N ALA A 356 35.05 27.98 -24.72
CA ALA A 356 34.77 28.44 -26.11
C ALA A 356 34.80 27.20 -27.06
N HIS A 357 34.33 27.39 -28.30
CA HIS A 357 34.39 26.48 -29.46
C HIS A 357 35.56 25.48 -29.55
N GLU A 358 35.29 24.28 -30.09
CA GLU A 358 35.57 24.00 -31.51
C GLU A 358 34.80 22.78 -32.05
N ASP A 359 34.68 22.73 -33.39
CA ASP A 359 33.97 21.70 -34.16
C ASP A 359 34.95 20.65 -34.74
N LEU A 360 34.49 19.44 -35.06
CA LEU A 360 34.37 19.00 -36.48
C LEU A 360 33.84 17.55 -36.63
N SER A 361 33.39 17.25 -37.83
CA SER A 361 32.94 15.93 -38.31
C SER A 361 34.02 15.18 -39.10
N THR A 362 33.88 13.85 -39.26
CA THR A 362 34.02 13.23 -40.59
C THR A 362 33.37 11.84 -40.69
N SER A 363 32.95 11.49 -41.90
CA SER A 363 32.20 10.27 -42.26
C SER A 363 33.10 9.15 -42.78
N LYS A 364 32.57 7.92 -42.88
CA LYS A 364 32.82 7.05 -44.05
C LYS A 364 31.80 5.92 -44.20
N GLU A 365 31.33 5.77 -45.43
CA GLU A 365 30.58 4.61 -45.93
C GLU A 365 31.54 3.61 -46.60
N VAL A 366 31.17 2.33 -46.67
CA VAL A 366 31.39 1.43 -47.84
C VAL A 366 30.17 0.46 -47.90
N HIS A 367 29.94 -0.17 -49.06
CA HIS A 367 28.67 -0.73 -49.53
C HIS A 367 28.84 -2.19 -50.04
N LEU A 368 27.73 -2.93 -50.25
CA LEU A 368 27.57 -4.11 -51.14
C LEU A 368 28.17 -5.48 -50.68
N ASP A 369 27.68 -6.68 -51.09
CA ASP A 369 26.35 -7.13 -51.58
C ASP A 369 26.25 -8.69 -51.66
N SER A 370 25.04 -9.25 -51.76
CA SER A 370 24.65 -10.61 -52.28
C SER A 370 25.10 -11.88 -51.51
N GLY A 371 24.44 -13.05 -51.62
CA GLY A 371 23.14 -13.41 -52.23
C GLY A 371 22.84 -14.94 -52.27
N HIS A 372 21.54 -15.32 -52.34
CA HIS A 372 20.99 -16.70 -52.53
C HIS A 372 21.25 -17.76 -51.41
N ASN A 373 20.49 -18.87 -51.24
CA ASN A 373 19.40 -19.56 -51.98
C ASN A 373 18.20 -19.89 -51.02
N SER A 374 16.91 -19.97 -51.42
CA SER A 374 16.21 -21.03 -52.20
C SER A 374 16.30 -22.43 -51.54
N SER A 375 15.28 -23.27 -51.31
CA SER A 375 13.86 -23.41 -51.76
C SER A 375 13.09 -24.41 -50.81
N ARG A 376 11.84 -24.93 -50.93
CA ARG A 376 10.64 -24.83 -51.81
C ARG A 376 9.43 -25.59 -51.16
N TYR A 377 8.19 -25.08 -51.21
CA TYR A 377 6.88 -25.78 -50.98
C TYR A 377 6.60 -26.47 -49.62
N GLY A 378 5.35 -26.78 -49.20
CA GLY A 378 4.03 -26.56 -49.83
C GLY A 378 2.81 -26.89 -48.94
N SER A 379 1.61 -26.59 -49.46
CA SER A 379 0.26 -26.69 -48.83
C SER A 379 -0.17 -28.16 -48.52
N THR A 380 -1.04 -28.46 -47.53
CA THR A 380 -2.51 -28.38 -47.67
C THR A 380 -3.30 -28.66 -46.37
N SER A 381 -4.57 -28.24 -46.36
CA SER A 381 -5.52 -28.36 -45.23
C SER A 381 -6.27 -29.70 -45.14
N ARG A 382 -6.87 -30.00 -43.97
CA ARG A 382 -8.16 -30.71 -43.84
C ARG A 382 -8.85 -30.44 -42.49
N LYS A 383 -10.17 -30.65 -42.43
CA LYS A 383 -11.03 -30.44 -41.25
C LYS A 383 -11.35 -31.75 -40.51
N ALA A 384 -11.57 -31.62 -39.20
CA ALA A 384 -12.46 -32.34 -38.28
C ALA A 384 -13.10 -33.69 -38.66
N VAL A 385 -13.24 -34.56 -37.64
CA VAL A 385 -14.51 -35.23 -37.28
C VAL A 385 -14.48 -35.67 -35.81
N ILE A 386 -15.66 -35.92 -35.22
CA ILE A 386 -15.89 -36.32 -33.82
C ILE A 386 -15.80 -37.85 -33.67
N SER A 387 -15.33 -38.35 -32.53
CA SER A 387 -15.70 -39.69 -32.03
C SER A 387 -15.89 -39.69 -30.51
N SER A 388 -16.67 -40.65 -30.01
CA SER A 388 -17.12 -40.74 -28.61
C SER A 388 -16.75 -42.09 -27.99
N GLY A 389 -16.34 -42.11 -26.72
CA GLY A 389 -16.13 -43.33 -25.93
C GLY A 389 -16.83 -43.24 -24.57
N LYS A 390 -17.50 -44.32 -24.15
CA LYS A 390 -18.19 -44.46 -22.85
C LYS A 390 -17.49 -45.48 -21.95
N GLY A 391 -17.64 -45.31 -20.64
CA GLY A 391 -17.39 -46.27 -19.55
C GLY A 391 -17.58 -45.52 -18.22
N SER A 392 -18.69 -45.68 -17.50
CA SER A 392 -19.06 -46.82 -16.62
C SER A 392 -18.19 -46.87 -15.35
N SER A 393 -18.71 -46.97 -14.12
CA SER A 393 -20.10 -47.09 -13.58
C SER A 393 -20.38 -45.95 -12.57
N GLY A 394 -21.60 -45.54 -12.23
CA GLY A 394 -22.65 -46.25 -11.45
C GLY A 394 -22.61 -45.78 -9.97
N GLU A 395 -23.67 -45.68 -9.18
CA GLU A 395 -25.12 -45.71 -9.41
C GLU A 395 -25.83 -45.26 -8.11
N HIS A 396 -26.97 -44.54 -8.21
CA HIS A 396 -28.01 -44.36 -7.16
C HIS A 396 -27.66 -43.75 -5.75
N SER A 397 -28.58 -43.10 -5.02
CA SER A 397 -29.97 -42.68 -5.32
C SER A 397 -30.39 -41.39 -4.59
N GLU A 398 -31.41 -40.75 -5.17
CA GLU A 398 -32.51 -39.90 -4.65
C GLU A 398 -32.44 -39.42 -3.18
N ALA A 399 -32.57 -38.13 -2.83
CA ALA A 399 -33.55 -37.10 -3.22
C ALA A 399 -34.98 -37.32 -2.68
N ARG A 400 -35.45 -36.42 -1.81
CA ARG A 400 -36.87 -36.28 -1.44
C ARG A 400 -37.21 -34.83 -1.07
N ALA A 401 -38.38 -34.35 -1.44
CA ALA A 401 -38.80 -32.95 -1.23
C ALA A 401 -40.31 -32.83 -0.94
N GLY A 402 -40.71 -31.79 -0.19
CA GLY A 402 -42.09 -31.54 0.24
C GLY A 402 -42.47 -32.26 1.55
N ARG A 403 -43.46 -31.78 2.31
CA ARG A 403 -44.40 -30.66 2.06
C ARG A 403 -45.09 -30.20 3.37
N LEU A 404 -45.64 -28.97 3.36
CA LEU A 404 -46.70 -28.43 4.25
C LEU A 404 -46.34 -27.92 5.67
N VAL A 405 -47.25 -27.06 6.18
CA VAL A 405 -47.15 -25.92 7.14
C VAL A 405 -48.63 -25.46 7.42
N PRO A 406 -49.05 -24.74 8.50
CA PRO A 406 -48.33 -24.00 9.57
C PRO A 406 -48.77 -24.34 11.03
N SER A 407 -48.34 -23.59 12.06
CA SER A 407 -49.24 -22.70 12.86
C SER A 407 -48.60 -22.08 14.14
N SER A 408 -49.01 -20.84 14.46
CA SER A 408 -48.92 -20.14 15.77
C SER A 408 -47.54 -19.93 16.44
N GLY A 409 -47.33 -18.88 17.26
CA GLY A 409 -48.24 -17.78 17.60
C GLY A 409 -47.49 -16.57 18.20
N ARG A 410 -48.08 -15.38 18.04
CA ARG A 410 -47.69 -14.15 18.76
C ARG A 410 -48.46 -14.10 20.08
N PRO A 411 -48.03 -13.28 21.05
CA PRO A 411 -48.85 -12.09 21.26
C PRO A 411 -48.04 -10.79 21.33
N SER A 412 -48.75 -9.70 21.06
CA SER A 412 -48.31 -8.33 21.32
C SER A 412 -49.46 -7.61 22.00
N THR A 413 -49.22 -6.98 23.14
CA THR A 413 -50.24 -6.17 23.82
C THR A 413 -49.78 -4.71 23.85
N THR A 414 -50.71 -3.82 23.55
CA THR A 414 -50.49 -2.37 23.45
C THR A 414 -50.75 -1.68 24.78
N GLN A 415 -50.15 -0.50 24.96
CA GLN A 415 -50.91 0.66 25.41
C GLN A 415 -50.35 1.96 24.82
N ARG A 416 -51.18 3.00 24.87
CA ARG A 416 -51.06 4.23 24.07
C ARG A 416 -51.56 5.41 24.91
N ILE A 417 -50.73 6.43 25.08
CA ILE A 417 -51.15 7.77 25.55
C ILE A 417 -50.54 8.81 24.59
N GLN A 418 -51.26 9.92 24.37
CA GLN A 418 -51.04 10.83 23.25
C GLN A 418 -51.25 12.29 23.68
N SER A 419 -50.24 13.14 23.49
CA SER A 419 -50.25 14.63 23.48
C SER A 419 -48.79 15.11 23.38
N GLY A 420 -48.45 16.30 22.86
CA GLY A 420 -49.26 17.34 22.19
C GLY A 420 -48.39 18.58 21.91
N TYR A 421 -48.87 19.50 21.06
CA TYR A 421 -48.31 20.82 20.71
C TYR A 421 -47.09 20.93 19.76
N GLU A 422 -47.33 21.58 18.60
CA GLU A 422 -46.38 22.51 17.95
C GLU A 422 -46.43 23.89 18.66
N PRO A 423 -45.55 24.84 18.30
CA PRO A 423 -46.05 25.93 17.43
C PRO A 423 -45.11 26.30 16.26
N LYS A 424 -45.60 27.18 15.35
CA LYS A 424 -44.95 27.60 14.10
C LYS A 424 -44.64 29.11 14.04
N SER A 425 -43.52 29.46 13.40
CA SER A 425 -43.28 30.70 12.60
C SER A 425 -41.97 30.48 11.82
N SER A 426 -41.80 30.69 10.50
CA SER A 426 -42.14 31.81 9.59
C SER A 426 -41.33 33.09 9.84
N HIS A 427 -40.79 33.79 8.83
CA HIS A 427 -40.93 33.62 7.36
C HIS A 427 -39.66 33.00 6.72
N THR A 428 -38.90 33.48 5.72
CA THR A 428 -38.87 34.69 4.85
C THR A 428 -38.15 34.34 3.52
N ARG A 429 -37.88 35.28 2.61
CA ARG A 429 -37.15 35.11 1.33
C ARG A 429 -36.04 36.16 1.15
N ALA A 430 -35.00 35.83 0.38
CA ALA A 430 -34.20 36.76 -0.41
C ALA A 430 -33.71 36.06 -1.71
N HIS A 431 -33.37 36.83 -2.75
CA HIS A 431 -32.97 36.33 -4.09
C HIS A 431 -31.72 37.09 -4.60
N THR A 432 -31.31 36.83 -5.85
CA THR A 432 -30.13 37.39 -6.58
C THR A 432 -28.76 36.80 -6.17
N SER A 433 -27.77 36.63 -7.06
CA SER A 433 -27.72 36.79 -8.54
C SER A 433 -26.68 35.85 -9.19
N ARG A 434 -26.66 35.79 -10.53
CA ARG A 434 -25.79 34.95 -11.39
C ARG A 434 -24.29 35.10 -11.11
N GLY A 435 -23.55 33.99 -11.31
CA GLY A 435 -22.12 33.99 -11.61
C GLY A 435 -21.77 32.78 -12.48
N THR A 436 -21.38 33.00 -13.75
CA THR A 436 -21.08 31.95 -14.73
C THR A 436 -19.58 31.64 -14.78
N ARG A 437 -19.22 30.35 -14.68
CA ARG A 437 -17.95 29.80 -15.18
C ARG A 437 -18.18 28.38 -15.69
N ASP A 438 -17.51 28.05 -16.79
CA ASP A 438 -17.67 26.80 -17.53
C ASP A 438 -17.01 25.61 -16.82
N ASP A 439 -17.64 24.44 -16.92
CA ASP A 439 -17.21 23.20 -16.27
C ASP A 439 -17.00 22.10 -17.34
N PRO A 440 -15.74 21.71 -17.65
CA PRO A 440 -15.40 20.80 -18.74
C PRO A 440 -15.61 19.31 -18.36
N LEU A 441 -16.80 18.98 -17.85
CA LEU A 441 -17.21 17.61 -17.46
C LEU A 441 -18.28 16.99 -18.37
N ARG A 442 -18.56 17.59 -19.55
CA ARG A 442 -19.51 17.07 -20.54
C ARG A 442 -18.84 16.48 -21.79
N SER A 443 -18.18 15.34 -21.61
CA SER A 443 -18.02 14.28 -22.63
C SER A 443 -17.56 12.97 -21.95
N PHE A 444 -17.56 11.86 -22.70
CA PHE A 444 -17.24 10.50 -22.22
C PHE A 444 -18.29 9.78 -21.35
N GLU A 445 -19.57 10.11 -21.48
CA GLU A 445 -20.62 9.08 -21.37
C GLU A 445 -20.65 8.23 -22.65
N LEU A 446 -19.83 7.16 -22.70
CA LEU A 446 -20.04 5.94 -23.51
C LEU A 446 -18.83 5.00 -23.40
N LEU A 447 -18.93 3.95 -22.57
CA LEU A 447 -18.21 2.67 -22.73
C LEU A 447 -18.74 1.63 -21.72
N SER A 448 -19.91 1.07 -22.01
CA SER A 448 -20.54 0.02 -21.20
C SER A 448 -19.77 -1.30 -21.31
N ILE A 449 -19.03 -1.65 -20.25
CA ILE A 449 -18.28 -2.90 -20.17
C ILE A 449 -19.25 -4.10 -20.13
N ARG A 450 -19.31 -4.86 -21.22
CA ARG A 450 -19.72 -6.28 -21.16
C ARG A 450 -18.53 -7.12 -20.68
N LYS A 451 -18.85 -8.27 -20.07
CA LYS A 451 -17.90 -9.17 -19.41
C LYS A 451 -16.96 -9.86 -20.38
#